data_AF-A0A4P6JKV6-F1
#
_entry.id   AF-A0A4P6JKV6-F1
#
_cell.length_a   1.000
_cell.length_b   1.000
_cell.length_c   1.000
_cell.angle_alpha   90.00
_cell.angle_beta   90.00
_cell.angle_gamma   90.00
#
_symmetry.space_group_name_H-M   'P 1'
#
loop_
_entity.id
_entity.type
_entity.pdbx_description
1 polymer ?
#
loop_
_entity_poly.entity_id
_entity_poly.type
_entity_poly.pdbx_seq_one_letter_code
_entity_poly.pdbx_strand_id
1 'polypeptide(L)'
;MAFNGVGNFWIAPNSTVVQDGWGWNGADHGAQYFSANPKTSNVELQMSHETKGRNSSGGVYYGFTVTNLSNVWVNYDLQGGGFS
;
A
#
# COMPACT_ATOMS: atom_id res chain seq x y z
N MET A 1 10.04 -0.47 11.58
CA MET A 1 9.37 0.85 11.55
C MET A 1 7.97 0.63 10.99
N ALA A 2 6.97 1.34 11.52
CA ALA A 2 5.59 1.31 11.05
C ALA A 2 5.18 2.70 10.53
N PHE A 3 4.36 2.75 9.49
CA PHE A 3 3.73 3.95 8.95
C PHE A 3 2.24 3.73 8.77
N ASN A 4 1.47 4.78 8.97
CA ASN A 4 0.02 4.79 8.79
C ASN A 4 -0.36 6.19 8.32
N GLY A 5 -1.34 6.31 7.42
CA GLY A 5 -1.78 7.62 6.96
C GLY A 5 -0.95 8.21 5.84
N VAL A 6 -0.23 7.41 5.05
CA VAL A 6 0.64 7.95 4.00
C VAL A 6 -0.13 8.12 2.69
N GLY A 7 -0.14 9.37 2.19
CA GLY A 7 -0.82 9.73 0.96
C GLY A 7 -2.34 9.86 1.11
N ASN A 8 -2.98 10.26 0.02
CA ASN A 8 -4.43 10.43 -0.05
C ASN A 8 -4.87 10.13 -1.48
N PHE A 9 -5.42 8.94 -1.69
CA PHE A 9 -5.72 8.41 -3.01
C PHE A 9 -7.22 8.21 -3.20
N TRP A 10 -7.65 8.31 -4.45
CA TRP A 10 -9.00 8.00 -4.88
C TRP A 10 -8.95 6.96 -5.98
N ILE A 11 -9.80 5.93 -5.86
CA ILE A 11 -9.97 4.92 -6.89
C ILE A 11 -11.45 4.81 -7.27
N ALA A 12 -11.70 4.81 -8.57
CA ALA A 12 -13.04 4.69 -9.13
C ALA A 12 -13.63 3.29 -8.86
N PRO A 13 -14.96 3.11 -8.95
CA PRO A 13 -15.59 1.80 -8.87
C PRO A 13 -14.98 0.79 -9.86
N ASN A 14 -14.84 -0.47 -9.45
CA ASN A 14 -14.37 -1.58 -10.30
C ASN A 14 -13.03 -1.31 -11.02
N SER A 15 -12.24 -0.39 -10.49
CA SER A 15 -10.98 0.05 -11.10
C SER A 15 -9.78 -0.55 -10.38
N THR A 16 -8.66 -0.62 -11.08
CA THR A 16 -7.40 -1.17 -10.59
C THR A 16 -6.29 -0.14 -10.78
N VAL A 17 -5.46 0.05 -9.74
CA VAL A 17 -4.33 0.98 -9.74
C VAL A 17 -3.11 0.30 -9.14
N VAL A 18 -1.96 0.47 -9.79
CA VAL A 18 -0.68 0.01 -9.27
C VAL A 18 -0.11 1.06 -8.32
N GLN A 19 0.26 0.62 -7.12
CA GLN A 19 0.96 1.40 -6.11
C GLN A 19 2.36 0.86 -5.97
N ASP A 20 3.31 1.39 -6.73
CA ASP A 20 4.70 0.93 -6.78
C ASP A 20 5.68 2.04 -6.37
N GLY A 21 6.88 1.62 -5.95
CA GLY A 21 7.99 2.54 -5.67
C GLY A 21 7.91 3.23 -4.31
N TRP A 22 7.05 2.74 -3.41
CA TRP A 22 6.97 3.23 -2.04
C TRP A 22 8.18 2.73 -1.26
N GLY A 23 9.18 3.60 -1.12
CA GLY A 23 10.45 3.26 -0.52
C GLY A 23 10.86 4.17 0.62
N TRP A 24 11.70 3.64 1.50
CA TRP A 24 12.35 4.42 2.55
C TRP A 24 13.81 3.99 2.74
N ASN A 25 14.58 4.90 3.33
CA ASN A 25 15.95 4.62 3.75
C ASN A 25 15.93 4.11 5.19
N GLY A 26 16.21 2.82 5.37
CA GLY A 26 16.24 2.19 6.70
C GLY A 26 16.49 0.69 6.60
N ALA A 27 16.79 0.07 7.74
CA ALA A 27 16.98 -1.37 7.80
C ALA A 27 15.64 -2.11 7.59
N ASP A 28 15.66 -3.15 6.75
CA ASP A 28 14.54 -4.07 6.58
C ASP A 28 14.62 -5.19 7.62
N HIS A 29 13.69 -5.21 8.57
CA HIS A 29 13.67 -6.17 9.68
C HIS A 29 12.70 -7.36 9.43
N GLY A 30 12.16 -7.52 8.22
CA GLY A 30 11.38 -8.71 7.85
C GLY A 30 10.06 -8.44 7.13
N ALA A 31 9.29 -9.50 6.88
CA ALA A 31 8.03 -9.47 6.11
C ALA A 31 6.90 -8.84 6.93
N GLN A 32 6.52 -7.61 6.60
CA GLN A 32 5.73 -6.80 7.50
C GLN A 32 4.90 -5.81 6.67
N TYR A 33 3.66 -6.23 6.42
CA TYR A 33 2.57 -5.68 5.58
C TYR A 33 2.74 -4.30 4.91
N PHE A 34 2.25 -4.18 3.67
CA PHE A 34 1.99 -2.92 2.97
C PHE A 34 0.61 -3.01 2.35
N SER A 35 -0.31 -2.11 2.71
CA SER A 35 -1.70 -2.22 2.29
C SER A 35 -2.34 -0.86 2.04
N ALA A 36 -3.37 -0.83 1.20
CA ALA A 36 -4.33 0.25 1.23
C ALA A 36 -5.21 0.14 2.47
N ASN A 37 -5.60 1.29 3.00
CA ASN A 37 -6.44 1.43 4.17
C ASN A 37 -7.63 2.34 3.79
N PRO A 38 -8.79 1.75 3.52
CA PRO A 38 -9.97 2.50 3.11
C PRO A 38 -10.41 3.50 4.18
N LYS A 39 -10.71 4.73 3.77
CA LYS A 39 -11.36 5.77 4.59
C LYS A 39 -12.85 5.88 4.33
N THR A 40 -13.28 5.40 3.17
CA THR A 40 -14.70 5.23 2.88
C THR A 40 -15.25 4.05 3.68
N SER A 41 -16.41 4.20 4.32
CA SER A 41 -17.03 3.14 5.12
C SER A 41 -17.72 2.06 4.25
N ASN A 42 -17.71 0.81 4.71
CA ASN A 42 -18.41 -0.33 4.08
C ASN A 42 -17.98 -0.60 2.63
N VAL A 43 -16.68 -0.53 2.38
CA VAL A 43 -16.08 -0.80 1.06
C VAL A 43 -15.01 -1.88 1.19
N GLU A 44 -14.74 -2.55 0.08
CA GLU A 44 -13.70 -3.56 -0.04
C GLU A 44 -12.67 -3.13 -1.08
N LEU A 45 -11.41 -3.12 -0.67
CA LEU A 45 -10.25 -2.99 -1.54
C LEU A 45 -9.48 -4.30 -1.50
N GLN A 46 -9.22 -4.88 -2.68
CA GLN A 46 -8.37 -6.05 -2.83
C GLN A 46 -6.95 -5.61 -3.16
N MET A 47 -5.98 -6.13 -2.41
CA MET A 47 -4.56 -5.97 -2.69
C MET A 47 -4.05 -7.25 -3.36
N SER A 48 -3.29 -7.11 -4.45
CA SER A 48 -2.69 -8.22 -5.21
C SER A 48 -1.32 -7.85 -5.75
N HIS A 49 -0.57 -8.82 -6.28
CA HIS A 49 0.76 -8.59 -6.89
C HIS A 49 1.70 -7.81 -5.98
N GLU A 50 1.80 -8.24 -4.72
CA GLU A 50 2.71 -7.61 -3.77
C GLU A 50 4.17 -7.76 -4.21
N THR A 51 4.91 -6.67 -4.18
CA THR A 51 6.34 -6.62 -4.47
C THR A 51 7.09 -6.02 -3.29
N LYS A 52 8.26 -6.59 -3.01
CA LYS A 52 9.19 -6.08 -2.02
C LYS A 52 10.61 -6.31 -2.53
N GLY A 53 11.48 -5.32 -2.35
CA GLY A 53 12.89 -5.48 -2.65
C GLY A 53 13.77 -4.43 -1.99
N ARG A 54 15.06 -4.47 -2.32
CA ARG A 54 16.05 -3.48 -1.91
C ARG A 54 16.64 -2.81 -3.14
N ASN A 55 16.79 -1.50 -3.08
CA ASN A 55 17.53 -0.74 -4.10
C ASN A 55 19.04 -0.83 -3.85
N SER A 56 19.84 -0.36 -4.82
CA SER A 56 21.30 -0.39 -4.76
C SER A 56 21.89 0.43 -3.61
N SER A 57 21.14 1.40 -3.07
CA SER A 57 21.51 2.21 -1.90
C SER A 57 21.16 1.53 -0.58
N GLY A 58 20.65 0.30 -0.59
CA GLY A 58 20.23 -0.45 0.59
C GLY A 58 18.85 -0.05 1.14
N GLY A 59 18.15 0.88 0.49
CA GLY A 59 16.78 1.25 0.83
C GLY A 59 15.78 0.18 0.41
N VAL A 60 14.68 0.06 1.14
CA VAL A 60 13.62 -0.93 0.89
C VAL A 60 12.54 -0.29 0.05
N TYR A 61 11.96 -1.03 -0.89
CA TYR A 61 10.78 -0.60 -1.63
C TYR A 61 9.67 -1.65 -1.56
N TYR A 62 8.44 -1.16 -1.66
CA TYR A 62 7.21 -1.93 -1.62
C TYR A 62 6.32 -1.53 -2.78
N GLY A 63 5.53 -2.49 -3.23
CA GLY A 63 4.47 -2.24 -4.18
C GLY A 63 3.34 -3.25 -4.08
N PHE A 64 2.17 -2.88 -4.56
CA PHE A 64 1.04 -3.77 -4.78
C PHE A 64 0.11 -3.18 -5.83
N THR A 65 -0.79 -3.99 -6.33
CA THR A 65 -1.95 -3.55 -7.11
C THR A 65 -3.18 -3.48 -6.21
N VAL A 66 -3.88 -2.34 -6.21
CA VAL A 66 -5.17 -2.17 -5.54
C VAL A 66 -6.31 -2.21 -6.52
N THR A 67 -7.30 -3.03 -6.21
CA THR A 67 -8.56 -3.13 -6.94
C THR A 67 -9.70 -2.70 -6.05
N ASN A 68 -10.52 -1.78 -6.52
CA ASN A 68 -11.77 -1.42 -5.85
C ASN A 68 -12.88 -2.37 -6.28
N LEU A 69 -13.29 -3.27 -5.37
CA LEU A 69 -14.39 -4.22 -5.61
C LEU A 69 -15.77 -3.61 -5.32
N SER A 70 -15.81 -2.34 -4.89
CA SER A 70 -17.03 -1.63 -4.55
C SER A 70 -17.57 -0.83 -5.73
N ASN A 71 -18.89 -0.58 -5.73
CA ASN A 71 -19.58 0.22 -6.74
C ASN A 71 -19.55 1.74 -6.47
N VAL A 72 -18.68 2.20 -5.57
CA VAL A 72 -18.52 3.61 -5.19
C VAL A 72 -17.05 4.03 -5.28
N TRP A 73 -16.80 5.34 -5.41
CA TRP A 73 -15.46 5.88 -5.28
C TRP A 73 -14.93 5.63 -3.87
N VAL A 74 -13.71 5.13 -3.77
CA VAL A 74 -13.07 4.84 -2.48
C VAL A 74 -11.89 5.77 -2.26
N ASN A 75 -11.89 6.43 -1.11
CA ASN A 75 -10.73 7.13 -0.58
C ASN A 75 -9.90 6.15 0.25
N TYR A 76 -8.58 6.16 0.08
CA TYR A 76 -7.67 5.37 0.89
C TYR A 76 -6.34 6.07 1.11
N ASP A 77 -5.68 5.70 2.21
CA ASP A 77 -4.26 5.96 2.44
C ASP A 77 -3.47 4.65 2.43
N LEU A 78 -2.15 4.78 2.57
CA LEU A 78 -1.25 3.65 2.66
C LEU A 78 -0.78 3.47 4.09
N GLN A 79 -0.70 2.21 4.50
CA GLN A 79 -0.17 1.80 5.79
C GLN A 79 0.77 0.61 5.62
N GLY A 80 1.71 0.48 6.53
CA GLY A 80 2.64 -0.64 6.49
C GLY A 80 3.68 -0.64 7.59
N GLY A 81 4.53 -1.65 7.52
CA GLY A 81 5.72 -1.80 8.36
C GLY A 81 5.58 -2.88 9.41
N GLY A 82 6.52 -2.94 10.36
CA GLY A 82 6.43 -3.90 11.46
C GLY A 82 7.58 -3.94 12.46
N PHE A 83 7.67 -5.09 13.15
CA PHE A 83 8.51 -5.36 14.32
C PHE A 83 9.96 -4.93 14.11
N SER A 84 10.35 -3.97 14.95
CA SER A 84 11.71 -3.53 15.23
C SER A 84 12.50 -4.63 15.91
#